data_AF-R5D408-F1
#
_entry.id   AF-R5D408-F1
#
_cell.length_a   1.000
_cell.length_b   1.000
_cell.length_c   1.000
_cell.angle_alpha   90.00
_cell.angle_beta   90.00
_cell.angle_gamma   90.00
#
_symmetry.space_group_name_H-M   'P 1'
#
loop_
_entity.id
_entity.type
_entity.pdbx_description
1 polymer ?
#
loop_
_entity_poly.entity_id
_entity_poly.type
_entity_poly.pdbx_seq_one_letter_code
_entity_poly.pdbx_strand_id
1 'polypeptide(L)'
;MRILKYGSTGPAVELLQLALDRAGFGELALDGIFGTKTKNAVLRFQSLNGLAADGIVGPATHRALVPWYTGFATHRVHRNDTLWSIAELYGSTLRAINIANPGLIAENLQVGSVVTVPLPFDIVPTNISFTSALTAYCARGIAARYPFVKIGEVGKSVMGRTLWYLSAGRGDRRVLYNAAHHANEWITVPVLLKFCEQYAKAYAYDEKIFGFAASEIFGRTNIYIAPCVDPDGVDLVTGELSSGEYFENAKRIAANYPSIPFPSGWKANIRGVDLNLQYPAGWEQARENKFAQGFVSPAPADYVGSAPLVAPEARAMYDFTLSLSPELILAYHTQGEVIYWKFLDYEPTNSRAIADTFAAVSGYSVEDTPYASGFAGYKDWFIQDFNRPGYTIEAGRGTNPLPISQFDKIYADNLGILVYGAMV
;
A
#
# COMPACT_ATOMS: atom_id res chain seq x y z
N MET A 1 -1.19 3.77 -19.12
CA MET A 1 -1.04 5.05 -18.37
C MET A 1 -1.83 6.11 -19.10
N ARG A 2 -2.47 7.01 -18.34
CA ARG A 2 -3.29 8.10 -18.85
C ARG A 2 -2.42 9.16 -19.53
N ILE A 3 -2.90 9.79 -20.60
CA ILE A 3 -2.24 10.97 -21.16
C ILE A 3 -2.52 12.16 -20.25
N LEU A 4 -1.47 12.82 -19.77
CA LEU A 4 -1.59 14.04 -18.96
C LEU A 4 -1.16 15.26 -19.77
N LYS A 5 -1.89 16.36 -19.62
CA LYS A 5 -1.65 17.63 -20.30
C LYS A 5 -2.19 18.78 -19.45
N TYR A 6 -1.87 20.01 -19.84
CA TYR A 6 -2.42 21.21 -19.22
C TYR A 6 -3.93 21.10 -18.96
N GLY A 7 -4.36 21.39 -17.73
CA GLY A 7 -5.74 21.26 -17.26
C GLY A 7 -6.13 19.85 -16.76
N SER A 8 -5.26 18.85 -16.88
CA SER A 8 -5.46 17.56 -16.20
C SER A 8 -5.39 17.75 -14.69
N THR A 9 -6.16 16.96 -13.95
CA THR A 9 -6.15 16.96 -12.48
C THR A 9 -6.13 15.54 -11.91
N GLY A 10 -5.81 15.43 -10.61
CA GLY A 10 -5.94 14.19 -9.83
C GLY A 10 -4.60 13.50 -9.51
N PRO A 11 -4.64 12.29 -8.92
CA PRO A 11 -3.48 11.61 -8.36
C PRO A 11 -2.38 11.29 -9.40
N ALA A 12 -2.75 11.00 -10.66
CA ALA A 12 -1.76 10.86 -11.73
C ALA A 12 -0.91 12.13 -11.95
N VAL A 13 -1.50 13.31 -11.72
CA VAL A 13 -0.78 14.59 -11.80
C VAL A 13 0.09 14.80 -10.57
N GLU A 14 -0.37 14.44 -9.37
CA GLU A 14 0.46 14.48 -8.15
C GLU A 14 1.72 13.60 -8.31
N LEU A 15 1.56 12.38 -8.85
CA LEU A 15 2.67 11.48 -9.14
C LEU A 15 3.62 12.05 -10.21
N LEU A 16 3.08 12.70 -11.25
CA LEU A 16 3.89 13.40 -12.25
C LEU A 16 4.71 14.53 -11.62
N GLN A 17 4.08 15.38 -10.82
CA GLN A 17 4.73 16.50 -10.13
C GLN A 17 5.84 15.99 -9.22
N LEU A 18 5.56 14.97 -8.41
CA LEU A 18 6.54 14.33 -7.54
C LEU A 18 7.74 13.80 -8.34
N ALA A 19 7.50 13.14 -9.48
CA ALA A 19 8.57 12.60 -10.30
C ALA A 19 9.42 13.68 -10.97
N LEU A 20 8.80 14.78 -11.42
CA LEU A 20 9.51 15.93 -12.00
C LEU A 20 10.38 16.64 -10.96
N ASP A 21 9.87 16.79 -9.73
CA ASP A 21 10.64 17.38 -8.62
C ASP A 21 11.81 16.48 -8.22
N ARG A 22 11.57 15.17 -8.07
CA ARG A 22 12.64 14.18 -7.84
C ARG A 22 13.68 14.15 -8.97
N ALA A 23 13.29 14.52 -10.18
CA ALA A 23 14.17 14.62 -11.35
C ALA A 23 14.90 15.98 -11.45
N GLY A 24 14.65 16.92 -10.54
CA GLY A 24 15.28 18.24 -10.54
C GLY A 24 14.68 19.22 -11.56
N PHE A 25 13.47 18.96 -12.06
CA PHE A 25 12.78 19.81 -13.04
C PHE A 25 11.83 20.85 -12.44
N GLY A 26 11.70 20.91 -11.11
CA GLY A 26 10.93 21.96 -10.44
C GLY A 26 10.91 21.87 -8.91
N GLU A 27 10.37 22.94 -8.30
CA GLU A 27 9.80 22.97 -6.96
C GLU A 27 8.28 23.06 -7.15
N LEU A 28 7.66 21.96 -7.57
CA LEU A 28 6.23 21.92 -7.87
C LEU A 28 5.44 21.75 -6.58
N ALA A 29 4.29 22.42 -6.52
CA ALA A 29 3.27 22.00 -5.57
C ALA A 29 2.75 20.63 -6.02
N LEU A 30 2.64 19.68 -5.09
CA LEU A 30 2.04 18.36 -5.35
C LEU A 30 0.51 18.45 -5.19
N ASP A 31 -0.10 19.42 -5.88
CA ASP A 31 -1.51 19.78 -5.76
C ASP A 31 -2.43 18.99 -6.69
N GLY A 32 -1.84 18.13 -7.54
CA GLY A 32 -2.59 17.36 -8.52
C GLY A 32 -3.19 18.21 -9.63
N ILE A 33 -2.70 19.44 -9.85
CA ILE A 33 -3.17 20.35 -10.90
C ILE A 33 -2.09 20.54 -11.96
N PHE A 34 -2.39 20.13 -13.19
CA PHE A 34 -1.47 20.32 -14.32
C PHE A 34 -1.61 21.75 -14.85
N GLY A 35 -1.04 22.71 -14.12
CA GLY A 35 -0.96 24.11 -14.49
C GLY A 35 0.30 24.47 -15.29
N THR A 36 0.55 25.78 -15.40
CA THR A 36 1.68 26.33 -16.17
C THR A 36 3.04 25.87 -15.64
N LYS A 37 3.22 25.81 -14.31
CA LYS A 37 4.48 25.34 -13.70
C LYS A 37 4.78 23.88 -14.09
N THR A 38 3.80 22.99 -13.93
CA THR A 38 3.91 21.57 -14.33
C THR A 38 4.20 21.44 -15.82
N LYS A 39 3.51 22.21 -16.69
CA LYS A 39 3.77 22.22 -18.14
C LYS A 39 5.21 22.61 -18.46
N ASN A 40 5.72 23.66 -17.85
CA ASN A 40 7.09 24.11 -18.09
C ASN A 40 8.12 23.08 -17.60
N ALA A 41 7.89 22.43 -16.46
CA ALA A 41 8.73 21.33 -15.98
C ALA A 41 8.73 20.15 -16.96
N VAL A 42 7.56 19.75 -17.49
CA VAL A 42 7.44 18.70 -18.51
C VAL A 42 8.20 19.07 -19.79
N LEU A 43 8.04 20.30 -20.31
CA LEU A 43 8.74 20.75 -21.52
C LEU A 43 10.27 20.71 -21.36
N ARG A 44 10.77 21.13 -20.20
CA ARG A 44 12.20 21.05 -19.86
C ARG A 44 12.66 19.60 -19.75
N PHE A 45 11.89 18.76 -19.05
CA PHE A 45 12.17 17.33 -18.93
C PHE A 45 12.25 16.65 -20.29
N GLN A 46 11.27 16.89 -21.15
CA GLN A 46 11.25 16.35 -22.51
C GLN A 46 12.46 16.80 -23.32
N SER A 47 12.76 18.10 -23.34
CA SER A 47 13.91 18.65 -24.06
C SER A 47 15.24 18.03 -23.62
N LEU A 48 15.49 17.93 -22.31
CA LEU A 48 16.75 17.40 -21.77
C LEU A 48 16.87 15.87 -21.89
N ASN A 49 15.76 15.16 -22.09
CA ASN A 49 15.75 13.70 -22.25
C ASN A 49 15.54 13.27 -23.71
N GLY A 50 15.74 14.18 -24.69
CA GLY A 50 15.66 13.86 -26.12
C GLY A 50 14.26 13.46 -26.60
N LEU A 51 13.21 13.92 -25.92
CA LEU A 51 11.82 13.68 -26.28
C LEU A 51 11.26 14.90 -27.04
N ALA A 52 10.16 14.70 -27.76
CA ALA A 52 9.38 15.82 -28.29
C ALA A 52 8.88 16.69 -27.14
N ALA A 53 9.29 17.96 -27.11
CA ALA A 53 8.89 18.92 -26.07
C ALA A 53 7.54 19.55 -26.38
N ASP A 54 6.47 18.74 -26.36
CA ASP A 54 5.09 19.14 -26.63
C ASP A 54 4.28 19.49 -25.36
N GLY A 55 4.86 19.26 -24.18
CA GLY A 55 4.20 19.49 -22.90
C GLY A 55 3.10 18.48 -22.58
N ILE A 56 3.04 17.37 -23.34
CA ILE A 56 2.09 16.27 -23.17
C ILE A 56 2.85 15.06 -22.60
N VAL A 57 2.37 14.55 -21.47
CA VAL A 57 2.91 13.36 -20.85
C VAL A 57 2.20 12.14 -21.44
N GLY A 58 2.75 11.67 -22.55
CA GLY A 58 2.37 10.40 -23.19
C GLY A 58 3.23 9.22 -22.74
N PRO A 59 3.08 8.05 -23.38
CA PRO A 59 3.82 6.84 -23.03
C PRO A 59 5.35 6.99 -23.05
N ALA A 60 5.90 7.81 -23.96
CA ALA A 60 7.34 8.07 -24.03
C ALA A 60 7.83 8.87 -22.81
N THR A 61 7.14 9.96 -22.46
CA THR A 61 7.46 10.78 -21.28
C THR A 61 7.33 9.97 -19.99
N HIS A 62 6.26 9.18 -19.84
CA HIS A 62 6.10 8.29 -18.69
C HIS A 62 7.23 7.27 -18.57
N ARG A 63 7.64 6.65 -19.69
CA ARG A 63 8.75 5.69 -19.70
C ARG A 63 10.05 6.33 -19.23
N ALA A 64 10.34 7.55 -19.69
CA ALA A 64 11.49 8.30 -19.24
C ALA A 64 11.41 8.64 -17.74
N LEU A 65 10.22 8.86 -17.19
CA LEU A 65 10.01 9.17 -15.77
C LEU A 65 10.02 7.95 -14.82
N VAL A 66 10.03 6.71 -15.34
CA VAL A 66 9.98 5.48 -14.53
C VAL A 66 11.00 5.44 -13.39
N PRO A 67 12.27 5.87 -13.55
CA PRO A 67 13.22 5.88 -12.44
C PRO A 67 12.74 6.70 -11.24
N TRP A 68 12.04 7.80 -11.48
CA TRP A 68 11.52 8.69 -10.43
C TRP A 68 10.17 8.26 -9.86
N TYR A 69 9.43 7.39 -10.56
CA TYR A 69 8.29 6.66 -9.99
C TYR A 69 8.74 5.51 -9.08
N THR A 70 9.81 4.80 -9.45
CA THR A 70 10.24 3.56 -8.78
C THR A 70 11.40 3.74 -7.79
N GLY A 71 12.12 4.85 -7.85
CA GLY A 71 13.24 5.12 -6.94
C GLY A 71 14.56 4.44 -7.30
N PHE A 72 14.70 3.90 -8.50
CA PHE A 72 15.97 3.36 -9.00
C PHE A 72 16.11 3.55 -10.51
N ALA A 73 17.35 3.67 -10.96
CA ALA A 73 17.71 3.58 -12.37
C ALA A 73 18.38 2.24 -12.65
N THR A 74 18.47 1.88 -13.94
CA THR A 74 19.36 0.79 -14.39
C THR A 74 20.47 1.41 -15.22
N HIS A 75 21.70 1.03 -14.93
CA HIS A 75 22.89 1.51 -15.63
C HIS A 75 23.54 0.34 -16.35
N ARG A 76 23.70 0.44 -17.68
CA ARG A 76 24.51 -0.51 -18.43
C ARG A 76 25.97 -0.07 -18.33
N VAL A 77 26.82 -0.93 -17.80
CA VAL A 77 28.25 -0.65 -17.61
C VAL A 77 28.93 -0.42 -18.96
N HIS A 78 29.64 0.69 -19.08
CA HIS A 78 30.53 1.04 -20.18
C HIS A 78 31.99 0.87 -19.79
N ARG A 79 32.88 0.99 -20.79
CA ARG A 79 34.32 0.99 -20.55
C ARG A 79 34.70 2.17 -19.65
N ASN A 80 35.55 1.91 -18.66
CA ASN A 80 36.03 2.85 -17.64
C ASN A 80 35.01 3.25 -16.56
N ASP A 81 33.80 2.68 -16.56
CA ASP A 81 32.92 2.85 -15.42
C ASP A 81 33.50 2.20 -14.18
N THR A 82 33.34 2.88 -13.06
CA THR A 82 33.55 2.34 -11.71
C THR A 82 32.25 2.46 -10.95
N LEU A 83 32.07 1.70 -9.86
CA LEU A 83 30.89 1.92 -9.01
C LEU A 83 30.85 3.34 -8.42
N TRP A 84 32.01 3.97 -8.25
CA TRP A 84 32.09 5.36 -7.77
C TRP A 84 31.59 6.35 -8.82
N SER A 85 32.04 6.24 -10.08
CA SER A 85 31.56 7.11 -11.16
C SER A 85 30.07 6.89 -11.45
N ILE A 86 29.59 5.64 -11.34
CA ILE A 86 28.16 5.35 -11.43
C ILE A 86 27.40 5.98 -10.26
N ALA A 87 27.88 5.82 -9.02
CA ALA A 87 27.23 6.44 -7.86
C ALA A 87 27.13 7.96 -8.00
N GLU A 88 28.22 8.62 -8.39
CA GLU A 88 28.26 10.06 -8.62
C GLU A 88 27.28 10.50 -9.72
N LEU A 89 27.25 9.79 -10.85
CA LEU A 89 26.36 10.09 -11.97
C LEU A 89 24.87 10.15 -11.58
N TYR A 90 24.44 9.29 -10.65
CA TYR A 90 23.03 9.21 -10.23
C TYR A 90 22.77 9.85 -8.84
N GLY A 91 23.79 10.46 -8.22
CA GLY A 91 23.70 10.94 -6.83
C GLY A 91 23.46 9.82 -5.81
N SER A 92 23.83 8.58 -6.13
CA SER A 92 23.70 7.41 -5.27
C SER A 92 24.92 7.23 -4.35
N THR A 93 24.97 6.12 -3.62
CA THR A 93 26.14 5.73 -2.81
C THR A 93 26.62 4.33 -3.18
N LEU A 94 27.92 4.06 -3.01
CA LEU A 94 28.50 2.73 -3.19
C LEU A 94 27.76 1.67 -2.36
N ARG A 95 27.42 2.01 -1.11
CA ARG A 95 26.68 1.11 -0.21
C ARG A 95 25.30 0.76 -0.77
N ALA A 96 24.54 1.75 -1.23
CA ALA A 96 23.22 1.53 -1.81
C ALA A 96 23.29 0.66 -3.09
N ILE A 97 24.26 0.92 -3.96
CA ILE A 97 24.49 0.11 -5.17
C ILE A 97 24.84 -1.33 -4.78
N ASN A 98 25.75 -1.55 -3.83
CA ASN A 98 26.13 -2.89 -3.40
C ASN A 98 24.95 -3.66 -2.77
N ILE A 99 24.11 -2.99 -1.96
CA ILE A 99 22.89 -3.59 -1.38
C ILE A 99 21.93 -4.02 -2.49
N ALA A 100 21.72 -3.16 -3.50
CA ALA A 100 20.79 -3.42 -4.60
C ALA A 100 21.29 -4.47 -5.61
N ASN A 101 22.59 -4.82 -5.58
CA ASN A 101 23.20 -5.78 -6.50
C ASN A 101 24.03 -6.84 -5.75
N PRO A 102 23.39 -7.79 -5.04
CA PRO A 102 24.09 -8.86 -4.35
C PRO A 102 25.02 -9.64 -5.28
N GLY A 103 26.28 -9.80 -4.88
CA GLY A 103 27.30 -10.50 -5.67
C GLY A 103 28.02 -9.63 -6.72
N LEU A 104 27.67 -8.34 -6.86
CA LEU A 104 28.44 -7.40 -7.66
C LEU A 104 29.82 -7.17 -7.02
N ILE A 105 30.89 -7.36 -7.81
CA ILE A 105 32.27 -7.16 -7.38
C ILE A 105 32.77 -5.85 -8.00
N ALA A 106 33.08 -4.87 -7.16
CA ALA A 106 33.43 -3.51 -7.58
C ALA A 106 34.68 -3.48 -8.49
N GLU A 107 35.65 -4.35 -8.20
CA GLU A 107 36.92 -4.45 -8.91
C GLU A 107 36.81 -5.21 -10.24
N ASN A 108 35.68 -5.87 -10.50
CA ASN A 108 35.49 -6.73 -11.66
C ASN A 108 34.19 -6.40 -12.42
N LEU A 109 33.93 -5.11 -12.60
CA LEU A 109 32.74 -4.62 -13.28
C LEU A 109 32.77 -4.99 -14.78
N GLN A 110 31.83 -5.82 -15.23
CA GLN A 110 31.80 -6.32 -16.60
C GLN A 110 31.11 -5.34 -17.55
N VAL A 111 31.81 -4.89 -18.59
CA VAL A 111 31.21 -4.06 -19.65
C VAL A 111 30.00 -4.77 -20.25
N GLY A 112 28.89 -4.04 -20.38
CA GLY A 112 27.62 -4.54 -20.87
C GLY A 112 26.70 -5.13 -19.80
N SER A 113 27.19 -5.41 -18.59
CA SER A 113 26.34 -5.82 -17.46
C SER A 113 25.43 -4.66 -17.00
N VAL A 114 24.36 -4.99 -16.28
CA VAL A 114 23.39 -4.01 -15.78
C VAL A 114 23.51 -3.92 -14.27
N VAL A 115 23.62 -2.68 -13.77
CA VAL A 115 23.65 -2.35 -12.35
C VAL A 115 22.35 -1.63 -11.99
N THR A 116 21.68 -2.08 -10.95
CA THR A 116 20.58 -1.35 -10.31
C THR A 116 21.14 -0.22 -9.47
N VAL A 117 20.72 1.01 -9.71
CA VAL A 117 21.24 2.20 -9.01
C VAL A 117 20.11 2.86 -8.24
N PRO A 118 20.04 2.71 -6.90
CA PRO A 118 19.06 3.41 -6.08
C PRO A 118 19.23 4.93 -6.17
N LEU A 119 18.14 5.66 -6.40
CA LEU A 119 18.14 7.12 -6.44
C LEU A 119 18.06 7.72 -5.02
N PRO A 120 18.57 8.94 -4.79
CA PRO A 120 18.76 9.52 -3.45
C PRO A 120 17.48 10.10 -2.82
N PHE A 121 16.40 9.33 -2.83
CA PHE A 121 15.15 9.67 -2.17
C PHE A 121 14.40 8.42 -1.72
N ASP A 122 13.52 8.56 -0.74
CA ASP A 122 12.63 7.51 -0.28
C ASP A 122 11.61 7.14 -1.37
N ILE A 123 11.40 5.84 -1.56
CA ILE A 123 10.52 5.28 -2.59
C ILE A 123 9.07 5.66 -2.30
N VAL A 124 8.63 5.47 -1.05
CA VAL A 124 7.24 5.64 -0.62
C VAL A 124 6.99 7.11 -0.25
N PRO A 125 6.27 7.89 -1.09
CA PRO A 125 5.90 9.25 -0.72
C PRO A 125 4.82 9.23 0.37
N THR A 126 4.73 10.32 1.13
CA THR A 126 3.83 10.45 2.28
C THR A 126 2.92 11.68 2.20
N ASN A 127 2.93 12.37 1.05
CA ASN A 127 2.29 13.66 0.83
C ASN A 127 1.48 13.73 -0.48
N ILE A 128 1.22 12.58 -1.10
CA ILE A 128 0.34 12.45 -2.28
C ILE A 128 -0.63 11.29 -2.09
N SER A 129 -1.72 11.31 -2.86
CA SER A 129 -2.76 10.29 -2.86
C SER A 129 -2.23 8.97 -3.43
N PHE A 130 -2.58 7.85 -2.77
CA PHE A 130 -2.14 6.53 -3.22
C PHE A 130 -3.10 5.90 -4.21
N THR A 131 -2.54 5.36 -5.30
CA THR A 131 -3.27 4.63 -6.33
C THR A 131 -2.71 3.22 -6.45
N SER A 132 -3.42 2.35 -7.16
CA SER A 132 -2.93 1.02 -7.53
C SER A 132 -1.60 1.08 -8.30
N ALA A 133 -1.43 2.09 -9.16
CA ALA A 133 -0.20 2.30 -9.91
C ALA A 133 0.97 2.69 -9.01
N LEU A 134 0.77 3.64 -8.09
CA LEU A 134 1.79 4.05 -7.12
C LEU A 134 2.18 2.91 -6.17
N THR A 135 1.19 2.15 -5.70
CA THR A 135 1.41 0.92 -4.91
C THR A 135 2.35 -0.04 -5.64
N ALA A 136 2.10 -0.28 -6.93
CA ALA A 136 2.92 -1.17 -7.75
C ALA A 136 4.35 -0.61 -7.99
N TYR A 137 4.49 0.71 -8.16
CA TYR A 137 5.83 1.33 -8.26
C TYR A 137 6.61 1.21 -6.96
N CYS A 138 5.96 1.44 -5.81
CA CYS A 138 6.60 1.29 -4.51
C CYS A 138 7.05 -0.15 -4.27
N ALA A 139 6.19 -1.14 -4.56
CA ALA A 139 6.54 -2.55 -4.40
C ALA A 139 7.77 -2.94 -5.23
N ARG A 140 7.80 -2.57 -6.51
CA ARG A 140 8.95 -2.82 -7.39
C ARG A 140 10.20 -2.06 -6.96
N GLY A 141 10.04 -0.81 -6.52
CA GLY A 141 11.12 0.05 -6.05
C GLY A 141 11.81 -0.52 -4.82
N ILE A 142 11.03 -0.92 -3.82
CA ILE A 142 11.52 -1.53 -2.58
C ILE A 142 12.27 -2.83 -2.92
N ALA A 143 11.70 -3.71 -3.75
CA ALA A 143 12.34 -4.97 -4.13
C ALA A 143 13.63 -4.78 -4.93
N ALA A 144 13.68 -3.78 -5.81
CA ALA A 144 14.88 -3.47 -6.58
C ALA A 144 16.00 -2.89 -5.70
N ARG A 145 15.64 -2.03 -4.73
CA ARG A 145 16.60 -1.43 -3.79
C ARG A 145 17.08 -2.43 -2.74
N TYR A 146 16.22 -3.37 -2.34
CA TYR A 146 16.49 -4.36 -1.31
C TYR A 146 16.12 -5.78 -1.82
N PRO A 147 17.00 -6.48 -2.55
CA PRO A 147 16.68 -7.75 -3.22
C PRO A 147 16.33 -8.93 -2.29
N PHE A 148 16.54 -8.78 -0.98
CA PHE A 148 16.05 -9.71 0.04
C PHE A 148 14.56 -9.53 0.34
N VAL A 149 13.95 -8.40 -0.02
CA VAL A 149 12.50 -8.21 -0.02
C VAL A 149 11.93 -8.90 -1.25
N LYS A 150 11.04 -9.86 -1.05
CA LYS A 150 10.35 -10.56 -2.14
C LYS A 150 9.00 -9.91 -2.40
N ILE A 151 8.62 -9.85 -3.67
CA ILE A 151 7.29 -9.40 -4.08
C ILE A 151 6.59 -10.50 -4.87
N GLY A 152 5.28 -10.54 -4.75
CA GLY A 152 4.45 -11.46 -5.50
C GLY A 152 3.01 -11.00 -5.55
N GLU A 153 2.13 -11.93 -5.88
CA GLU A 153 0.71 -11.70 -6.08
C GLU A 153 -0.08 -12.51 -5.07
N VAL A 154 -0.97 -11.84 -4.33
CA VAL A 154 -2.02 -12.46 -3.52
C VAL A 154 -3.13 -12.95 -4.45
N GLY A 155 -3.48 -12.14 -5.45
CA GLY A 155 -4.45 -12.44 -6.49
C GLY A 155 -4.73 -11.22 -7.37
N LYS A 156 -5.89 -11.22 -8.05
CA LYS A 156 -6.34 -10.12 -8.92
C LYS A 156 -7.66 -9.52 -8.44
N SER A 157 -7.79 -8.22 -8.61
CA SER A 157 -9.06 -7.51 -8.42
C SER A 157 -10.04 -7.81 -9.55
N VAL A 158 -11.27 -7.33 -9.42
CA VAL A 158 -12.30 -7.36 -10.46
C VAL A 158 -11.79 -6.81 -11.81
N MET A 159 -11.05 -5.70 -11.81
CA MET A 159 -10.50 -5.08 -13.01
C MET A 159 -9.17 -5.72 -13.46
N GLY A 160 -8.74 -6.81 -12.82
CA GLY A 160 -7.52 -7.54 -13.15
C GLY A 160 -6.23 -6.91 -12.61
N ARG A 161 -6.32 -5.97 -11.66
CA ARG A 161 -5.13 -5.39 -11.03
C ARG A 161 -4.52 -6.37 -10.04
N THR A 162 -3.19 -6.41 -9.97
CA THR A 162 -2.47 -7.24 -8.99
C THR A 162 -2.71 -6.73 -7.57
N LEU A 163 -3.17 -7.61 -6.68
CA LEU A 163 -3.05 -7.44 -5.24
C LEU A 163 -1.63 -7.88 -4.85
N TRP A 164 -0.74 -6.91 -4.70
CA TRP A 164 0.66 -7.19 -4.40
C TRP A 164 0.82 -7.73 -2.98
N TYR A 165 1.80 -8.62 -2.78
CA TYR A 165 2.41 -8.77 -1.47
C TYR A 165 3.90 -8.44 -1.53
N LEU A 166 4.43 -7.99 -0.39
CA LEU A 166 5.86 -7.91 -0.10
C LEU A 166 6.17 -8.83 1.07
N SER A 167 7.36 -9.43 1.11
CA SER A 167 7.83 -10.19 2.27
C SER A 167 9.30 -9.93 2.57
N ALA A 168 9.63 -9.84 3.86
CA ALA A 168 10.97 -9.58 4.33
C ALA A 168 11.23 -10.31 5.66
N GLY A 169 12.19 -11.23 5.62
CA GLY A 169 12.64 -12.00 6.77
C GLY A 169 13.12 -13.39 6.35
N ARG A 170 13.70 -14.13 7.30
CA ARG A 170 14.18 -15.50 7.13
C ARG A 170 13.77 -16.43 8.25
N GLY A 171 13.10 -15.93 9.29
CA GLY A 171 12.61 -16.77 10.37
C GLY A 171 11.37 -17.56 10.00
N ASP A 172 11.12 -18.62 10.77
CA ASP A 172 10.00 -19.55 10.57
C ASP A 172 8.64 -18.93 10.95
N ARG A 173 8.65 -17.97 11.87
CA ARG A 173 7.45 -17.22 12.23
C ARG A 173 6.99 -16.38 11.05
N ARG A 174 5.70 -16.45 10.75
CA ARG A 174 5.08 -15.68 9.66
C ARG A 174 3.99 -14.79 10.21
N VAL A 175 4.04 -13.51 9.88
CA VAL A 175 2.98 -12.54 10.22
C VAL A 175 2.45 -11.90 8.94
N LEU A 176 1.17 -11.52 8.92
CA LEU A 176 0.54 -10.93 7.74
C LEU A 176 -0.15 -9.61 8.07
N TYR A 177 0.35 -8.53 7.46
CA TYR A 177 -0.23 -7.19 7.58
C TYR A 177 -0.93 -6.84 6.28
N ASN A 178 -2.15 -6.33 6.36
CA ASN A 178 -2.94 -5.96 5.20
C ASN A 178 -3.65 -4.62 5.41
N ALA A 179 -3.98 -3.95 4.32
CA ALA A 179 -4.55 -2.60 4.32
C ALA A 179 -5.51 -2.38 3.14
N ALA A 180 -6.35 -1.36 3.26
CA ALA A 180 -7.32 -0.93 2.25
C ALA A 180 -8.23 -2.07 1.78
N HIS A 181 -8.82 -2.81 2.71
CA HIS A 181 -10.04 -3.59 2.43
C HIS A 181 -11.21 -2.67 2.08
N HIS A 182 -11.27 -1.49 2.71
CA HIS A 182 -12.18 -0.43 2.30
C HIS A 182 -11.45 0.61 1.45
N ALA A 183 -12.04 0.96 0.32
CA ALA A 183 -11.50 1.89 -0.67
C ALA A 183 -11.16 3.29 -0.14
N ASN A 184 -12.03 3.86 0.72
CA ASN A 184 -11.84 5.20 1.29
C ASN A 184 -10.86 5.27 2.47
N GLU A 185 -10.29 4.13 2.86
CA GLU A 185 -9.26 4.01 3.91
C GLU A 185 -7.87 3.87 3.29
N TRP A 186 -7.70 4.36 2.05
CA TRP A 186 -6.49 4.22 1.23
C TRP A 186 -5.21 4.76 1.88
N ILE A 187 -5.32 5.65 2.88
CA ILE A 187 -4.17 6.17 3.63
C ILE A 187 -3.42 5.06 4.40
N THR A 188 -4.07 3.91 4.63
CA THR A 188 -3.43 2.72 5.22
C THR A 188 -2.41 2.06 4.27
N VAL A 189 -2.55 2.23 2.95
CA VAL A 189 -1.61 1.70 1.94
C VAL A 189 -0.19 2.22 2.16
N PRO A 190 0.06 3.55 2.22
CA PRO A 190 1.40 4.05 2.49
C PRO A 190 1.91 3.72 3.89
N VAL A 191 1.06 3.44 4.89
CA VAL A 191 1.53 3.05 6.23
C VAL A 191 2.34 1.75 6.14
N LEU A 192 1.77 0.74 5.47
CA LEU A 192 2.45 -0.55 5.32
C LEU A 192 3.65 -0.49 4.37
N LEU A 193 3.54 0.26 3.27
CA LEU A 193 4.67 0.41 2.34
C LEU A 193 5.83 1.18 2.97
N LYS A 194 5.55 2.26 3.73
CA LYS A 194 6.58 3.04 4.42
C LYS A 194 7.28 2.21 5.47
N PHE A 195 6.55 1.42 6.24
CA PHE A 195 7.12 0.45 7.15
C PHE A 195 8.01 -0.58 6.44
N CYS A 196 7.56 -1.16 5.33
CA CYS A 196 8.38 -2.09 4.56
C CYS A 196 9.69 -1.46 4.09
N GLU A 197 9.65 -0.23 3.59
CA GLU A 197 10.85 0.50 3.16
C GLU A 197 11.79 0.80 4.34
N GLN A 198 11.26 1.32 5.46
CA GLN A 198 12.07 1.64 6.64
C GLN A 198 12.68 0.39 7.27
N TYR A 199 11.92 -0.71 7.36
CA TYR A 199 12.41 -1.98 7.89
C TYR A 199 13.50 -2.58 7.00
N ALA A 200 13.30 -2.61 5.68
CA ALA A 200 14.30 -3.10 4.75
C ALA A 200 15.58 -2.24 4.78
N LYS A 201 15.44 -0.92 4.85
CA LYS A 201 16.57 0.00 5.04
C LYS A 201 17.29 -0.31 6.35
N ALA A 202 16.58 -0.39 7.46
CA ALA A 202 17.18 -0.64 8.76
C ALA A 202 17.96 -1.96 8.78
N TYR A 203 17.40 -3.03 8.20
CA TYR A 203 18.11 -4.30 8.06
C TYR A 203 19.36 -4.19 7.17
N ALA A 204 19.24 -3.57 5.99
CA ALA A 204 20.37 -3.44 5.06
C ALA A 204 21.50 -2.56 5.61
N TYR A 205 21.17 -1.65 6.54
CA TYR A 205 22.11 -0.72 7.13
C TYR A 205 22.64 -1.15 8.52
N ASP A 206 22.18 -2.28 9.05
CA ASP A 206 22.43 -2.76 10.43
C ASP A 206 21.99 -1.75 11.50
N GLU A 207 20.82 -1.16 11.26
CA GLU A 207 20.19 -0.16 12.14
C GLU A 207 19.03 -0.77 12.94
N LYS A 208 18.49 0.06 13.84
CA LYS A 208 17.32 -0.29 14.64
C LYS A 208 16.04 0.27 14.02
N ILE A 209 14.93 -0.41 14.27
CA ILE A 209 13.57 0.08 14.00
C ILE A 209 12.75 -0.02 15.29
N PHE A 210 12.16 1.09 15.71
CA PHE A 210 11.42 1.22 16.98
C PHE A 210 12.19 0.64 18.20
N GLY A 211 13.51 0.86 18.25
CA GLY A 211 14.38 0.40 19.34
C GLY A 211 14.92 -1.04 19.22
N PHE A 212 14.39 -1.84 18.30
CA PHE A 212 14.82 -3.22 18.05
C PHE A 212 15.83 -3.30 16.91
N ALA A 213 16.82 -4.19 17.01
CA ALA A 213 17.72 -4.44 15.89
C ALA A 213 16.93 -5.05 14.73
N ALA A 214 17.01 -4.47 13.53
CA ALA A 214 16.27 -5.00 12.39
C ALA A 214 16.70 -6.42 12.02
N SER A 215 17.98 -6.77 12.28
CA SER A 215 18.52 -8.12 12.12
C SER A 215 17.89 -9.15 13.07
N GLU A 216 17.47 -8.76 14.28
CA GLU A 216 16.76 -9.63 15.22
C GLU A 216 15.37 -9.99 14.68
N ILE A 217 14.61 -8.98 14.24
CA ILE A 217 13.28 -9.18 13.65
C ILE A 217 13.41 -10.06 12.40
N PHE A 218 14.38 -9.75 11.52
CA PHE A 218 14.58 -10.45 10.26
C PHE A 218 14.96 -11.92 10.44
N GLY A 219 15.74 -12.24 11.47
CA GLY A 219 16.11 -13.61 11.81
C GLY A 219 14.99 -14.43 12.42
N ARG A 220 14.03 -13.80 13.12
CA ARG A 220 12.93 -14.49 13.82
C ARG A 220 11.66 -14.60 13.01
N THR A 221 11.36 -13.59 12.20
CA THR A 221 10.05 -13.43 11.57
C THR A 221 10.19 -13.07 10.10
N ASN A 222 9.41 -13.75 9.27
CA ASN A 222 9.12 -13.34 7.91
C ASN A 222 7.81 -12.54 7.89
N ILE A 223 7.94 -11.23 7.70
CA ILE A 223 6.80 -10.30 7.65
C ILE A 223 6.25 -10.28 6.24
N TYR A 224 4.96 -10.59 6.08
CA TYR A 224 4.22 -10.46 4.83
C TYR A 224 3.32 -9.22 4.88
N ILE A 225 3.29 -8.45 3.80
CA ILE A 225 2.53 -7.22 3.67
C ILE A 225 1.70 -7.27 2.40
N ALA A 226 0.37 -7.20 2.51
CA ALA A 226 -0.57 -6.98 1.40
C ALA A 226 -1.10 -5.54 1.47
N PRO A 227 -0.39 -4.56 0.88
CA PRO A 227 -0.59 -3.15 1.19
C PRO A 227 -1.88 -2.56 0.64
N CYS A 228 -2.52 -3.21 -0.34
CA CYS A 228 -3.75 -2.71 -0.95
C CYS A 228 -4.60 -3.89 -1.43
N VAL A 229 -5.63 -4.22 -0.67
CA VAL A 229 -6.55 -5.32 -0.96
C VAL A 229 -7.62 -4.93 -1.98
N ASP A 230 -8.07 -3.67 -1.97
CA ASP A 230 -9.02 -3.12 -2.95
C ASP A 230 -8.39 -2.07 -3.88
N PRO A 231 -7.49 -2.46 -4.81
CA PRO A 231 -6.84 -1.50 -5.70
C PRO A 231 -7.82 -0.81 -6.67
N ASP A 232 -8.97 -1.42 -6.96
CA ASP A 232 -9.96 -0.84 -7.87
C ASP A 232 -10.80 0.24 -7.17
N GLY A 233 -11.28 -0.04 -5.95
CA GLY A 233 -11.98 0.93 -5.15
C GLY A 233 -11.08 2.09 -4.71
N VAL A 234 -9.81 1.83 -4.37
CA VAL A 234 -8.83 2.89 -4.07
C VAL A 234 -8.66 3.83 -5.27
N ASP A 235 -8.51 3.30 -6.49
CA ASP A 235 -8.43 4.13 -7.70
C ASP A 235 -9.73 4.94 -7.92
N LEU A 236 -10.90 4.40 -7.58
CA LEU A 236 -12.18 5.11 -7.65
C LEU A 236 -12.23 6.29 -6.66
N VAL A 237 -11.92 6.04 -5.38
CA VAL A 237 -12.00 7.05 -4.32
C VAL A 237 -11.00 8.17 -4.51
N THR A 238 -9.78 7.83 -4.95
CA THR A 238 -8.74 8.84 -5.21
C THR A 238 -8.94 9.60 -6.52
N GLY A 239 -9.87 9.16 -7.37
CA GLY A 239 -10.17 9.81 -8.65
C GLY A 239 -9.21 9.43 -9.79
N GLU A 240 -8.36 8.41 -9.59
CA GLU A 240 -7.57 7.82 -10.68
C GLU A 240 -8.50 7.14 -11.70
N LEU A 241 -9.50 6.42 -11.21
CA LEU A 241 -10.61 5.90 -12.01
C LEU A 241 -11.74 6.94 -12.06
N SER A 242 -11.75 7.74 -13.12
CA SER A 242 -12.72 8.83 -13.31
C SER A 242 -13.63 8.68 -14.54
N SER A 243 -13.55 7.57 -15.26
CA SER A 243 -14.33 7.29 -16.46
C SER A 243 -14.32 5.81 -16.83
N GLY A 244 -15.14 5.42 -17.80
CA GLY A 244 -15.24 4.05 -18.30
C GLY A 244 -16.34 3.24 -17.62
N GLU A 245 -16.53 2.01 -18.08
CA GLU A 245 -17.66 1.16 -17.70
C GLU A 245 -17.74 0.90 -16.19
N TYR A 246 -16.61 0.58 -15.55
CA TYR A 246 -16.54 0.36 -14.11
C TYR A 246 -16.92 1.61 -13.30
N PHE A 247 -16.44 2.78 -13.71
CA PHE A 247 -16.78 4.04 -13.06
C PHE A 247 -18.26 4.38 -13.20
N GLU A 248 -18.82 4.24 -14.42
CA GLU A 248 -20.24 4.47 -14.66
C GLU A 248 -21.12 3.45 -13.94
N ASN A 249 -20.66 2.21 -13.76
CA ASN A 249 -21.34 1.22 -12.94
C ASN A 249 -21.34 1.59 -11.45
N ALA A 250 -20.19 2.01 -10.92
CA ALA A 250 -20.10 2.48 -9.53
C ALA A 250 -21.01 3.68 -9.28
N LYS A 251 -21.09 4.64 -10.22
CA LYS A 251 -22.07 5.73 -10.16
C LYS A 251 -23.52 5.26 -10.10
N ARG A 252 -23.90 4.28 -10.94
CA ARG A 252 -25.27 3.72 -10.93
C ARG A 252 -25.60 3.05 -9.60
N ILE A 253 -24.65 2.32 -9.03
CA ILE A 253 -24.78 1.74 -7.68
C ILE A 253 -24.98 2.86 -6.66
N ALA A 254 -24.12 3.88 -6.66
CA ALA A 254 -24.18 4.99 -5.72
C ALA A 254 -25.46 5.83 -5.82
N ALA A 255 -26.05 5.95 -7.01
CA ALA A 255 -27.31 6.67 -7.20
C ALA A 255 -28.49 6.08 -6.40
N ASN A 256 -28.43 4.79 -6.04
CA ASN A 256 -29.43 4.14 -5.19
C ASN A 256 -29.22 4.42 -3.69
N TYR A 257 -28.09 5.03 -3.30
CA TYR A 257 -27.71 5.32 -1.92
C TYR A 257 -27.25 6.79 -1.76
N PRO A 258 -28.14 7.77 -2.00
CA PRO A 258 -27.78 9.20 -2.06
C PRO A 258 -27.27 9.79 -0.74
N SER A 259 -27.46 9.09 0.39
CA SER A 259 -26.90 9.49 1.69
C SER A 259 -25.40 9.21 1.80
N ILE A 260 -24.83 8.37 0.93
CA ILE A 260 -23.40 8.07 0.91
C ILE A 260 -22.74 8.92 -0.19
N PRO A 261 -21.80 9.82 0.16
CA PRO A 261 -21.12 10.65 -0.83
C PRO A 261 -20.38 9.82 -1.88
N PHE A 262 -20.40 10.26 -3.14
CA PHE A 262 -19.67 9.61 -4.23
C PHE A 262 -18.61 10.55 -4.84
N PRO A 263 -17.37 10.08 -5.08
CA PRO A 263 -16.85 8.75 -4.74
C PRO A 263 -16.34 8.63 -3.29
N SER A 264 -16.24 9.73 -2.53
CA SER A 264 -15.51 9.76 -1.25
C SER A 264 -16.05 8.82 -0.17
N GLY A 265 -17.34 8.52 -0.16
CA GLY A 265 -17.98 7.57 0.76
C GLY A 265 -17.92 6.11 0.32
N TRP A 266 -17.31 5.81 -0.84
CA TRP A 266 -17.21 4.44 -1.34
C TRP A 266 -16.23 3.63 -0.50
N LYS A 267 -16.71 2.56 0.14
CA LYS A 267 -15.94 1.60 0.93
C LYS A 267 -15.74 0.28 0.18
N ALA A 268 -16.75 -0.17 -0.54
CA ALA A 268 -16.78 -1.47 -1.19
C ALA A 268 -15.73 -1.63 -2.30
N ASN A 269 -15.55 -2.85 -2.81
CA ASN A 269 -14.84 -3.05 -4.07
C ASN A 269 -15.58 -2.39 -5.24
N ILE A 270 -15.00 -2.42 -6.44
CA ILE A 270 -15.58 -1.75 -7.62
C ILE A 270 -16.95 -2.30 -8.06
N ARG A 271 -17.34 -3.49 -7.59
CA ARG A 271 -18.67 -4.08 -7.83
C ARG A 271 -19.69 -3.76 -6.74
N GLY A 272 -19.32 -2.98 -5.72
CA GLY A 272 -20.20 -2.62 -4.62
C GLY A 272 -20.38 -3.74 -3.60
N VAL A 273 -19.39 -4.62 -3.44
CA VAL A 273 -19.34 -5.63 -2.35
C VAL A 273 -18.32 -5.18 -1.31
N ASP A 274 -18.73 -5.10 -0.05
CA ASP A 274 -17.85 -4.77 1.06
C ASP A 274 -16.90 -5.93 1.36
N LEU A 275 -15.59 -5.73 1.11
CA LEU A 275 -14.60 -6.80 1.24
C LEU A 275 -14.42 -7.27 2.68
N ASN A 276 -14.65 -6.40 3.67
CA ASN A 276 -14.56 -6.79 5.08
C ASN A 276 -15.89 -7.34 5.62
N LEU A 277 -16.81 -7.73 4.74
CA LEU A 277 -18.01 -8.50 5.04
C LEU A 277 -18.11 -9.78 4.18
N GLN A 278 -16.99 -10.20 3.60
CA GLN A 278 -16.92 -11.34 2.69
C GLN A 278 -16.33 -12.61 3.31
N TYR A 279 -15.92 -12.58 4.58
CA TYR A 279 -15.30 -13.74 5.21
C TYR A 279 -16.34 -14.62 5.92
N PRO A 280 -16.09 -15.94 6.06
CA PRO A 280 -17.12 -16.88 6.54
C PRO A 280 -17.63 -16.68 7.97
N ALA A 281 -16.84 -16.11 8.89
CA ALA A 281 -17.19 -16.01 10.31
C ALA A 281 -18.46 -15.19 10.54
N GLY A 282 -19.56 -15.87 10.87
CA GLY A 282 -20.85 -15.23 11.13
C GLY A 282 -21.48 -14.53 9.92
N TRP A 283 -21.18 -14.97 8.68
CA TRP A 283 -21.64 -14.28 7.46
C TRP A 283 -23.16 -14.16 7.35
N GLU A 284 -23.92 -15.21 7.69
CA GLU A 284 -25.40 -15.12 7.67
C GLU A 284 -25.92 -14.08 8.67
N GLN A 285 -25.30 -13.95 9.84
CA GLN A 285 -25.66 -12.91 10.81
C GLN A 285 -25.31 -11.51 10.28
N ALA A 286 -24.14 -11.35 9.64
CA ALA A 286 -23.78 -10.10 8.97
C ALA A 286 -24.82 -9.74 7.90
N ARG A 287 -25.23 -10.72 7.09
CA ARG A 287 -26.24 -10.55 6.05
C ARG A 287 -27.57 -10.08 6.64
N GLU A 288 -28.09 -10.76 7.65
CA GLU A 288 -29.32 -10.36 8.33
C GLU A 288 -29.24 -8.91 8.83
N ASN A 289 -28.14 -8.57 9.52
CA ASN A 289 -27.93 -7.24 10.09
C ASN A 289 -27.90 -6.14 9.01
N LYS A 290 -27.19 -6.37 7.90
CA LYS A 290 -27.03 -5.38 6.82
C LYS A 290 -28.25 -5.30 5.91
N PHE A 291 -28.94 -6.42 5.69
CA PHE A 291 -30.20 -6.44 4.93
C PHE A 291 -31.30 -5.69 5.67
N ALA A 292 -31.36 -5.82 7.01
CA ALA A 292 -32.26 -5.02 7.84
C ALA A 292 -31.97 -3.51 7.77
N GLN A 293 -30.74 -3.12 7.41
CA GLN A 293 -30.33 -1.73 7.18
C GLN A 293 -30.53 -1.27 5.72
N GLY A 294 -31.05 -2.14 4.84
CA GLY A 294 -31.34 -1.83 3.44
C GLY A 294 -30.23 -2.19 2.45
N PHE A 295 -29.10 -2.73 2.90
CA PHE A 295 -27.98 -3.15 2.02
C PHE A 295 -28.19 -4.56 1.47
N VAL A 296 -29.22 -4.73 0.64
CA VAL A 296 -29.65 -6.03 0.08
C VAL A 296 -29.11 -6.34 -1.31
N SER A 297 -28.38 -5.40 -1.91
CA SER A 297 -27.82 -5.47 -3.26
C SER A 297 -26.55 -4.63 -3.33
N PRO A 298 -25.72 -4.72 -4.40
CA PRO A 298 -24.51 -3.92 -4.54
C PRO A 298 -24.68 -2.46 -4.12
N ALA A 299 -23.77 -1.97 -3.29
CA ALA A 299 -23.85 -0.68 -2.63
C ALA A 299 -22.45 -0.06 -2.46
N PRO A 300 -22.34 1.27 -2.24
CA PRO A 300 -21.06 1.90 -1.93
C PRO A 300 -20.38 1.36 -0.66
N ALA A 301 -21.14 0.78 0.26
CA ALA A 301 -20.67 0.20 1.51
C ALA A 301 -21.63 -0.91 1.98
N ASP A 302 -21.20 -1.73 2.93
CA ASP A 302 -22.06 -2.58 3.77
C ASP A 302 -22.85 -3.71 3.07
N TYR A 303 -22.80 -3.83 1.75
CA TYR A 303 -23.35 -4.99 1.05
C TYR A 303 -22.43 -6.21 1.20
N VAL A 304 -22.93 -7.23 1.89
CA VAL A 304 -22.19 -8.44 2.29
C VAL A 304 -21.90 -9.42 1.15
N GLY A 305 -22.38 -9.17 -0.08
CA GLY A 305 -22.31 -10.11 -1.21
C GLY A 305 -23.46 -11.12 -1.23
N SER A 306 -23.50 -11.98 -2.26
CA SER A 306 -24.53 -13.03 -2.39
C SER A 306 -24.23 -14.30 -1.60
N ALA A 307 -22.96 -14.50 -1.24
CA ALA A 307 -22.40 -15.57 -0.44
C ALA A 307 -21.02 -15.10 0.09
N PRO A 308 -20.42 -15.76 1.09
CA PRO A 308 -19.04 -15.45 1.48
C PRO A 308 -18.07 -15.71 0.31
N LEU A 309 -16.99 -14.93 0.26
CA LEU A 309 -15.84 -15.08 -0.66
C LEU A 309 -16.20 -15.05 -2.16
N VAL A 310 -17.28 -14.37 -2.54
CA VAL A 310 -17.64 -14.16 -3.97
C VAL A 310 -16.84 -13.03 -4.61
N ALA A 311 -16.38 -12.06 -3.81
CA ALA A 311 -15.47 -11.02 -4.25
C ALA A 311 -14.07 -11.62 -4.47
N PRO A 312 -13.46 -11.44 -5.66
CA PRO A 312 -12.17 -12.04 -5.98
C PRO A 312 -11.05 -11.54 -5.06
N GLU A 313 -11.12 -10.29 -4.59
CA GLU A 313 -10.16 -9.72 -3.65
C GLU A 313 -10.18 -10.44 -2.30
N ALA A 314 -11.38 -10.64 -1.72
CA ALA A 314 -11.56 -11.34 -0.46
C ALA A 314 -11.19 -12.84 -0.59
N ARG A 315 -11.56 -13.46 -1.72
CA ARG A 315 -11.17 -14.84 -2.04
C ARG A 315 -9.64 -15.00 -2.08
N ALA A 316 -8.96 -14.10 -2.77
CA ALA A 316 -7.50 -14.09 -2.86
C ALA A 316 -6.84 -13.94 -1.49
N MET A 317 -7.31 -12.99 -0.66
CA MET A 317 -6.80 -12.81 0.69
C MET A 317 -7.03 -14.05 1.57
N TYR A 318 -8.19 -14.69 1.47
CA TYR A 318 -8.48 -15.94 2.18
C TYR A 318 -7.49 -17.05 1.76
N ASP A 319 -7.35 -17.31 0.46
CA ASP A 319 -6.48 -18.39 -0.06
C ASP A 319 -5.02 -18.14 0.28
N PHE A 320 -4.57 -16.88 0.17
CA PHE A 320 -3.23 -16.48 0.57
C PHE A 320 -2.99 -16.70 2.06
N THR A 321 -3.95 -16.32 2.91
CA THR A 321 -3.85 -16.51 4.36
C THR A 321 -3.82 -17.99 4.74
N LEU A 322 -4.62 -18.85 4.09
CA LEU A 322 -4.53 -20.30 4.29
C LEU A 322 -3.16 -20.85 3.90
N SER A 323 -2.63 -20.41 2.74
CA SER A 323 -1.32 -20.86 2.25
C SER A 323 -0.17 -20.43 3.16
N LEU A 324 -0.29 -19.23 3.73
CA LEU A 324 0.71 -18.63 4.58
C LEU A 324 0.64 -19.17 6.02
N SER A 325 -0.57 -19.47 6.50
CA SER A 325 -0.85 -19.85 7.90
C SER A 325 -0.12 -18.95 8.91
N PRO A 326 -0.37 -17.62 8.91
CA PRO A 326 0.36 -16.69 9.75
C PRO A 326 0.05 -16.95 11.24
N GLU A 327 1.03 -16.64 12.10
CA GLU A 327 0.91 -16.67 13.55
C GLU A 327 0.14 -15.46 14.10
N LEU A 328 0.20 -14.33 13.38
CA LEU A 328 -0.48 -13.09 13.73
C LEU A 328 -0.89 -12.32 12.47
N ILE A 329 -2.06 -11.69 12.50
CA ILE A 329 -2.49 -10.74 11.47
C ILE A 329 -2.73 -9.34 12.02
N LEU A 330 -2.42 -8.32 11.20
CA LEU A 330 -2.85 -6.94 11.40
C LEU A 330 -3.65 -6.50 10.16
N ALA A 331 -4.92 -6.15 10.35
CA ALA A 331 -5.80 -5.60 9.32
C ALA A 331 -5.99 -4.10 9.57
N TYR A 332 -5.35 -3.27 8.75
CA TYR A 332 -5.39 -1.82 8.87
C TYR A 332 -6.63 -1.24 8.20
N HIS A 333 -7.33 -0.43 8.97
CA HIS A 333 -8.52 0.33 8.62
C HIS A 333 -8.36 1.78 9.10
N THR A 334 -9.30 2.64 8.74
CA THR A 334 -9.48 3.95 9.36
C THR A 334 -10.99 4.18 9.58
N GLN A 335 -11.45 4.77 10.68
CA GLN A 335 -10.72 5.57 11.65
C GLN A 335 -11.26 5.38 13.08
N GLY A 336 -10.48 5.80 14.07
CA GLY A 336 -10.94 5.82 15.46
C GLY A 336 -9.82 5.87 16.50
N GLU A 337 -8.60 5.53 16.11
CA GLU A 337 -7.50 5.21 17.03
C GLU A 337 -7.88 4.06 17.98
N VAL A 338 -8.44 2.98 17.40
CA VAL A 338 -8.97 1.81 18.11
C VAL A 338 -8.30 0.52 17.63
N ILE A 339 -8.12 -0.43 18.55
CA ILE A 339 -7.61 -1.79 18.32
C ILE A 339 -8.69 -2.79 18.72
N TYR A 340 -9.25 -3.49 17.74
CA TYR A 340 -10.14 -4.63 18.00
C TYR A 340 -9.36 -5.95 17.94
N TRP A 341 -9.50 -6.80 18.96
CA TRP A 341 -8.57 -7.91 19.21
C TRP A 341 -9.24 -9.30 19.39
N LYS A 342 -10.57 -9.34 19.50
CA LYS A 342 -11.36 -10.57 19.71
C LYS A 342 -12.53 -10.65 18.73
N PHE A 343 -13.16 -11.82 18.64
CA PHE A 343 -14.41 -12.02 17.89
C PHE A 343 -15.42 -12.73 18.80
N LEU A 344 -16.53 -12.08 19.15
CA LEU A 344 -17.46 -12.59 20.18
C LEU A 344 -16.69 -13.00 21.45
N ASP A 345 -16.85 -14.25 21.89
CA ASP A 345 -16.15 -14.84 23.03
C ASP A 345 -14.84 -15.56 22.65
N TYR A 346 -14.40 -15.48 21.39
CA TYR A 346 -13.13 -16.03 20.94
C TYR A 346 -11.98 -15.09 21.33
N GLU A 347 -11.21 -15.52 22.34
CA GLU A 347 -10.04 -14.81 22.86
C GLU A 347 -8.79 -15.68 22.70
N PRO A 348 -8.08 -15.62 21.56
CA PRO A 348 -6.87 -16.40 21.34
C PRO A 348 -5.84 -16.15 22.45
N THR A 349 -5.06 -17.18 22.78
CA THR A 349 -4.04 -17.09 23.82
C THR A 349 -3.10 -15.91 23.59
N ASN A 350 -2.85 -15.15 24.66
CA ASN A 350 -2.04 -13.91 24.67
C ASN A 350 -2.58 -12.74 23.83
N SER A 351 -3.72 -12.88 23.13
CA SER A 351 -4.22 -11.84 22.22
C SER A 351 -4.47 -10.51 22.93
N ARG A 352 -5.03 -10.56 24.15
CA ARG A 352 -5.28 -9.35 24.96
C ARG A 352 -4.00 -8.65 25.40
N ALA A 353 -3.02 -9.40 25.91
CA ALA A 353 -1.76 -8.83 26.39
C ALA A 353 -0.97 -8.17 25.24
N ILE A 354 -1.02 -8.75 24.04
CA ILE A 354 -0.48 -8.15 22.82
C ILE A 354 -1.25 -6.87 22.46
N ALA A 355 -2.59 -6.87 22.54
CA ALA A 355 -3.40 -5.67 22.30
C ALA A 355 -3.05 -4.53 23.27
N ASP A 356 -2.88 -4.85 24.55
CA ASP A 356 -2.49 -3.86 25.58
C ASP A 356 -1.09 -3.31 25.29
N THR A 357 -0.18 -4.13 24.76
CA THR A 357 1.15 -3.68 24.31
C THR A 357 1.03 -2.73 23.12
N PHE A 358 0.19 -3.07 22.13
CA PHE A 358 -0.08 -2.19 20.98
C PHE A 358 -0.65 -0.85 21.42
N ALA A 359 -1.63 -0.86 22.33
CA ALA A 359 -2.18 0.36 22.90
C ALA A 359 -1.14 1.20 23.65
N ALA A 360 -0.24 0.57 24.42
CA ALA A 360 0.81 1.28 25.13
C ALA A 360 1.81 1.99 24.21
N VAL A 361 2.09 1.43 23.03
CA VAL A 361 3.06 2.02 22.08
C VAL A 361 2.44 3.01 21.08
N SER A 362 1.12 2.95 20.86
CA SER A 362 0.42 3.82 19.91
C SER A 362 -0.45 4.89 20.56
N GLY A 363 -0.88 4.67 21.81
CA GLY A 363 -1.91 5.46 22.47
C GLY A 363 -3.34 5.13 22.04
N TYR A 364 -3.56 4.08 21.24
CA TYR A 364 -4.90 3.68 20.76
C TYR A 364 -5.66 2.92 21.85
N SER A 365 -7.00 2.98 21.83
CA SER A 365 -7.83 2.21 22.77
C SER A 365 -7.95 0.74 22.33
N VAL A 366 -7.92 -0.18 23.29
CA VAL A 366 -8.30 -1.59 23.06
C VAL A 366 -9.78 -1.72 23.33
N GLU A 367 -10.56 -2.12 22.33
CA GLU A 367 -12.01 -2.21 22.42
C GLU A 367 -12.55 -3.54 21.90
N ASP A 368 -13.78 -3.83 22.32
CA ASP A 368 -14.58 -4.92 21.76
C ASP A 368 -15.26 -4.44 20.48
N THR A 369 -15.32 -5.28 19.45
CA THR A 369 -16.00 -4.91 18.21
C THR A 369 -17.51 -4.76 18.47
N PRO A 370 -18.13 -3.63 18.10
CA PRO A 370 -19.58 -3.47 18.24
C PRO A 370 -20.33 -4.59 17.51
N TYR A 371 -21.35 -5.17 18.15
CA TYR A 371 -22.09 -6.33 17.60
C TYR A 371 -22.58 -6.11 16.15
N ALA A 372 -23.08 -4.91 15.84
CA ALA A 372 -23.57 -4.56 14.51
C ALA A 372 -22.48 -4.60 13.40
N SER A 373 -21.21 -4.58 13.78
CA SER A 373 -20.03 -4.56 12.90
C SER A 373 -19.08 -5.72 13.16
N GLY A 374 -19.44 -6.67 14.04
CA GLY A 374 -18.55 -7.72 14.52
C GLY A 374 -18.74 -9.07 13.84
N PHE A 375 -19.06 -9.09 12.54
CA PHE A 375 -19.28 -10.31 11.77
C PHE A 375 -18.74 -10.17 10.35
N ALA A 376 -18.34 -11.30 9.76
CA ALA A 376 -17.83 -11.46 8.39
C ALA A 376 -16.53 -10.70 8.06
N GLY A 377 -15.88 -10.13 9.08
CA GLY A 377 -14.59 -9.45 8.95
C GLY A 377 -13.43 -10.41 8.73
N TYR A 378 -12.36 -9.91 8.10
CA TYR A 378 -11.12 -10.67 7.91
C TYR A 378 -10.53 -11.16 9.24
N LYS A 379 -10.47 -10.25 10.23
CA LYS A 379 -10.03 -10.56 11.61
C LYS A 379 -10.92 -11.64 12.24
N ASP A 380 -12.24 -11.50 12.08
CA ASP A 380 -13.21 -12.40 12.71
C ASP A 380 -13.00 -13.84 12.23
N TRP A 381 -12.89 -14.01 10.91
CA TRP A 381 -12.58 -15.29 10.30
C TRP A 381 -11.22 -15.84 10.75
N PHE A 382 -10.18 -15.01 10.76
CA PHE A 382 -8.87 -15.46 11.20
C PHE A 382 -8.90 -15.98 12.65
N ILE A 383 -9.53 -15.23 13.56
CA ILE A 383 -9.65 -15.63 14.97
C ILE A 383 -10.47 -16.91 15.11
N GLN A 384 -11.62 -17.00 14.44
CA GLN A 384 -12.51 -18.15 14.52
C GLN A 384 -11.85 -19.44 13.99
N ASP A 385 -11.21 -19.37 12.83
CA ASP A 385 -10.74 -20.57 12.11
C ASP A 385 -9.30 -20.97 12.48
N PHE A 386 -8.44 -20.01 12.85
CA PHE A 386 -7.06 -20.31 13.24
C PHE A 386 -6.86 -20.33 14.76
N ASN A 387 -7.74 -19.70 15.54
CA ASN A 387 -7.57 -19.48 16.97
C ASN A 387 -6.21 -18.85 17.31
N ARG A 388 -5.85 -17.77 16.59
CA ARG A 388 -4.57 -17.06 16.69
C ARG A 388 -4.78 -15.54 16.82
N PRO A 389 -3.82 -14.80 17.40
CA PRO A 389 -3.90 -13.35 17.54
C PRO A 389 -4.16 -12.62 16.21
N GLY A 390 -5.26 -11.88 16.13
CA GLY A 390 -5.62 -11.09 14.96
C GLY A 390 -6.23 -9.76 15.37
N TYR A 391 -5.84 -8.70 14.68
CA TYR A 391 -6.22 -7.35 15.08
C TYR A 391 -6.75 -6.54 13.90
N THR A 392 -7.78 -5.75 14.17
CA THR A 392 -8.20 -4.64 13.31
C THR A 392 -7.67 -3.37 13.95
N ILE A 393 -6.88 -2.62 13.20
CA ILE A 393 -6.27 -1.37 13.63
C ILE A 393 -6.97 -0.22 12.92
N GLU A 394 -7.83 0.51 13.62
CA GLU A 394 -8.57 1.68 13.12
C GLU A 394 -7.71 2.94 13.30
N ALA A 395 -6.89 3.28 12.32
CA ALA A 395 -5.92 4.36 12.43
C ALA A 395 -6.50 5.76 12.16
N GLY A 396 -5.88 6.77 12.75
CA GLY A 396 -6.25 8.18 12.54
C GLY A 396 -7.64 8.56 13.05
N ARG A 397 -8.04 9.82 12.82
CA ARG A 397 -9.32 10.38 13.27
C ARG A 397 -9.98 11.27 12.22
N GLY A 398 -11.31 11.35 12.30
CA GLY A 398 -12.10 12.26 11.46
C GLY A 398 -13.09 11.49 10.60
N THR A 399 -13.21 11.90 9.33
CA THR A 399 -14.12 11.29 8.36
C THR A 399 -13.34 10.86 7.14
N ASN A 400 -13.47 9.60 6.76
CA ASN A 400 -12.86 9.07 5.55
C ASN A 400 -13.36 9.77 4.27
N PRO A 401 -12.50 9.91 3.25
CA PRO A 401 -11.08 9.58 3.26
C PRO A 401 -10.28 10.56 4.12
N LEU A 402 -9.45 10.03 5.04
CA LEU A 402 -8.63 10.90 5.88
C LEU A 402 -7.63 11.70 5.02
N PRO A 403 -7.41 12.98 5.32
CA PRO A 403 -6.48 13.79 4.56
C PRO A 403 -5.05 13.29 4.76
N ILE A 404 -4.27 13.28 3.67
CA ILE A 404 -2.87 12.80 3.68
C ILE A 404 -1.98 13.56 4.66
N SER A 405 -2.34 14.78 5.05
CA SER A 405 -1.65 15.55 6.10
C SER A 405 -1.66 14.88 7.48
N GLN A 406 -2.55 13.91 7.73
CA GLN A 406 -2.51 13.10 8.96
C GLN A 406 -1.45 11.99 8.93
N PHE A 407 -0.85 11.70 7.78
CA PHE A 407 0.00 10.52 7.60
C PHE A 407 1.14 10.44 8.61
N ASP A 408 1.87 11.52 8.85
CA ASP A 408 3.04 11.49 9.73
C ASP A 408 2.66 11.09 11.17
N LYS A 409 1.54 11.61 11.68
CA LYS A 409 1.00 11.20 12.99
C LYS A 409 0.55 9.74 12.95
N ILE A 410 -0.25 9.36 11.96
CA ILE A 410 -0.74 7.98 11.81
C ILE A 410 0.43 7.00 11.80
N TYR A 411 1.47 7.30 11.03
CA TYR A 411 2.63 6.43 10.92
C TYR A 411 3.43 6.35 12.23
N ALA A 412 3.65 7.49 12.90
CA ALA A 412 4.36 7.53 14.17
C ALA A 412 3.66 6.68 15.24
N ASP A 413 2.33 6.78 15.35
CA ASP A 413 1.54 6.02 16.32
C ASP A 413 1.55 4.51 16.01
N ASN A 414 1.67 4.12 14.73
CA ASN A 414 1.57 2.73 14.30
C ASN A 414 2.89 1.99 14.11
N LEU A 415 4.03 2.70 14.08
CA LEU A 415 5.34 2.07 13.92
C LEU A 415 5.62 1.04 15.03
N GLY A 416 5.23 1.35 16.26
CA GLY A 416 5.34 0.43 17.39
C GLY A 416 4.51 -0.85 17.20
N ILE A 417 3.24 -0.71 16.79
CA ILE A 417 2.35 -1.85 16.53
C ILE A 417 2.96 -2.78 15.48
N LEU A 418 3.44 -2.23 14.36
CA LEU A 418 4.01 -3.00 13.25
C LEU A 418 5.27 -3.78 13.66
N VAL A 419 6.14 -3.17 14.47
CA VAL A 419 7.35 -3.82 14.99
C VAL A 419 7.02 -4.88 16.04
N TYR A 420 6.19 -4.56 17.02
CA TYR A 420 5.79 -5.53 18.05
C TYR A 420 5.02 -6.69 17.45
N GLY A 421 4.12 -6.47 16.48
CA GLY A 421 3.41 -7.54 15.79
C GLY A 421 4.33 -8.60 15.16
N ALA A 422 5.53 -8.19 14.75
CA ALA A 422 6.53 -9.09 14.16
C ALA A 422 7.37 -9.81 15.23
N MET A 423 7.39 -9.28 16.46
CA MET A 423 8.15 -9.81 17.60
C MET A 423 7.31 -10.66 18.55
N VAL A 424 5.97 -10.53 18.44
CA VAL A 424 4.87 -11.23 19.15
C VAL A 424 5.11 -12.68 19.51
#